data_AF-A0A2S4PSH3-F1
#
_entry.id   AF-A0A2S4PSH3-F1
#
_cell.length_a   1.000
_cell.length_b   1.000
_cell.length_c   1.000
_cell.angle_alpha   90.00
_cell.angle_beta   90.00
_cell.angle_gamma   90.00
#
_symmetry.space_group_name_H-M   'P 1'
#
loop_
_entity.id
_entity.type
_entity.pdbx_description
1 polymer ?
#
loop_
_entity_poly.entity_id
_entity_poly.type
_entity_poly.pdbx_seq_one_letter_code
_entity_poly.pdbx_strand_id
1 'polypeptide(L)'
;MLFVAYVSGPFVTYIHLRIPNFARNSKEMIVRFSKSPPKETELDFTTMNFFGKPQVVRLKIKDIYASRHRFGMVNYVRDTTEINKNRAWWKGKAIRQFGVHGSETGGFLTGEVWKLIKINIEKKTPNNLRLNFSRNKFSVTERN
;
A
#
# COMPACT_ATOMS: atom_id res chain seq x y z
N MET A 1 20.96 6.27 -16.32
CA MET A 1 19.48 6.40 -16.45
C MET A 1 18.70 5.19 -15.94
N LEU A 2 19.17 3.94 -16.10
CA LEU A 2 18.46 2.73 -15.61
C LEU A 2 18.23 2.70 -14.09
N PHE A 3 19.19 3.19 -13.30
CA PHE A 3 19.06 3.29 -11.86
C PHE A 3 17.88 4.18 -11.44
N VAL A 4 17.77 5.37 -12.03
CA VAL A 4 16.67 6.30 -11.75
C VAL A 4 15.33 5.65 -12.08
N ALA A 5 15.19 5.03 -13.25
CA ALA A 5 13.94 4.34 -13.63
C ALA A 5 13.58 3.16 -12.69
N TYR A 6 14.58 2.46 -12.17
CA TYR A 6 14.38 1.37 -11.20
C TYR A 6 13.91 1.89 -9.85
N VAL A 7 14.53 2.96 -9.38
CA VAL A 7 14.30 3.62 -8.08
C VAL A 7 12.98 4.39 -8.09
N SER A 8 12.72 5.14 -9.17
CA SER A 8 11.48 5.88 -9.44
C SER A 8 10.37 4.99 -10.01
N GLY A 9 10.35 3.70 -9.66
CA GLY A 9 9.24 2.83 -10.05
C GLY A 9 7.88 3.41 -9.63
N PRO A 10 6.77 2.87 -10.14
CA PRO A 10 5.46 3.50 -9.99
C PRO A 10 5.11 3.73 -8.52
N PHE A 11 5.20 4.98 -8.08
CA PHE A 11 4.80 5.41 -6.75
C PHE A 11 3.28 5.54 -6.69
N VAL A 12 2.75 5.22 -5.51
CA VAL A 12 1.32 5.35 -5.24
C VAL A 12 0.98 6.82 -5.04
N THR A 13 0.02 7.32 -5.81
CA THR A 13 -0.48 8.69 -5.71
C THR A 13 -1.68 8.78 -4.78
N TYR A 14 -2.64 7.87 -4.94
CA TYR A 14 -3.85 7.81 -4.13
C TYR A 14 -4.16 6.38 -3.70
N ILE A 15 -4.71 6.25 -2.50
CA ILE A 15 -5.19 5.00 -1.95
C ILE A 15 -6.66 5.19 -1.61
N HIS A 16 -7.54 4.40 -2.22
CA HIS A 16 -8.97 4.43 -1.94
C HIS A 16 -9.39 3.14 -1.26
N LEU A 17 -9.91 3.27 -0.04
CA LEU A 17 -10.53 2.16 0.67
C LEU A 17 -11.99 2.04 0.25
N ARG A 18 -12.41 0.84 -0.16
CA ARG A 18 -13.80 0.61 -0.55
C ARG A 18 -14.67 0.35 0.68
N ILE A 19 -15.29 1.41 1.17
CA ILE A 19 -16.15 1.37 2.34
C ILE A 19 -17.57 0.92 1.92
N PRO A 20 -18.19 -0.06 2.60
CA PRO A 20 -19.56 -0.49 2.32
C PRO A 20 -20.59 0.58 2.77
N ASN A 21 -21.78 0.59 2.19
CA ASN A 21 -22.80 1.63 2.40
C ASN A 21 -23.11 1.86 3.89
N PHE A 22 -23.21 0.80 4.70
CA PHE A 22 -23.49 0.93 6.12
C PHE A 22 -22.44 1.76 6.85
N ALA A 23 -21.16 1.64 6.48
CA ALA A 23 -20.05 2.33 7.14
C ALA A 23 -19.82 3.76 6.62
N ARG A 24 -20.54 4.20 5.59
CA ARG A 24 -20.44 5.57 5.03
C ARG A 24 -21.29 6.61 5.76
N ASN A 25 -22.21 6.16 6.62
CA ASN A 25 -23.19 7.04 7.26
C ASN A 25 -22.57 8.05 8.24
N SER A 26 -21.46 7.70 8.88
CA SER A 26 -20.77 8.61 9.80
C SER A 26 -19.27 8.38 9.81
N LYS A 27 -18.54 9.43 10.20
CA LYS A 27 -17.09 9.40 10.41
C LYS A 27 -16.66 8.33 11.42
N GLU A 28 -17.38 8.20 12.53
CA GLU A 28 -17.11 7.20 13.55
C GLU A 28 -17.26 5.77 13.02
N MET A 29 -18.25 5.54 12.16
CA MET A 29 -18.43 4.23 11.51
C MET A 29 -17.29 3.92 10.54
N ILE A 30 -16.78 4.90 9.79
CA ILE A 30 -15.61 4.74 8.93
C ILE A 30 -14.39 4.35 9.77
N VAL A 31 -14.15 5.06 10.88
CA VAL A 31 -13.02 4.77 11.78
C VAL A 31 -13.16 3.39 12.41
N ARG A 32 -14.35 3.02 12.89
CA ARG A 32 -14.63 1.69 13.45
C ARG A 32 -14.40 0.58 12.42
N PHE A 33 -14.88 0.77 11.19
CA PHE A 33 -14.64 -0.15 10.08
C PHE A 33 -13.14 -0.28 9.78
N SER A 34 -12.41 0.83 9.78
CA SER A 34 -10.97 0.87 9.48
C SER A 34 -10.10 0.26 10.58
N LYS A 35 -10.58 0.25 11.84
CA LYS A 35 -9.91 -0.45 12.95
C LYS A 35 -9.88 -1.97 12.73
N SER A 36 -10.97 -2.53 12.21
CA SER A 36 -11.13 -3.97 11.99
C SER A 36 -11.77 -4.27 10.64
N PRO A 37 -11.07 -4.03 9.52
CA PRO A 37 -11.64 -4.24 8.20
C PRO A 37 -11.78 -5.76 7.93
N PRO A 38 -12.88 -6.20 7.31
CA PRO A 38 -12.98 -7.56 6.78
C PRO A 38 -11.84 -7.88 5.80
N LYS A 39 -11.37 -9.13 5.79
CA LYS A 39 -10.26 -9.59 4.92
C LYS A 39 -10.52 -9.36 3.42
N GLU A 40 -11.78 -9.40 3.02
CA GLU A 40 -12.23 -9.24 1.63
C GLU A 40 -12.39 -7.76 1.21
N THR A 41 -12.15 -6.81 2.11
CA THR A 41 -12.25 -5.39 1.78
C THR A 41 -11.30 -5.03 0.65
N GLU A 42 -11.80 -4.31 -0.34
CA GLU A 42 -11.04 -3.88 -1.51
C GLU A 42 -10.32 -2.56 -1.24
N LEU A 43 -9.09 -2.49 -1.73
CA LEU A 43 -8.20 -1.34 -1.68
C LEU A 43 -7.73 -1.05 -3.10
N ASP A 44 -7.99 0.18 -3.56
CA ASP A 44 -7.60 0.65 -4.88
C ASP A 44 -6.33 1.49 -4.75
N PHE A 45 -5.22 0.98 -5.26
CA PHE A 45 -3.95 1.71 -5.36
C PHE A 45 -3.89 2.40 -6.72
N THR A 46 -3.96 3.72 -6.73
CA THR A 46 -3.66 4.51 -7.93
C THR A 46 -2.18 4.77 -7.97
N THR A 47 -1.53 4.28 -9.02
CA THR A 47 -0.10 4.46 -9.28
C THR A 47 0.09 5.28 -10.54
N MET A 48 1.16 6.04 -10.64
CA MET A 48 1.52 6.70 -11.89
C MET A 48 2.52 5.84 -12.65
N ASN A 49 2.22 5.47 -13.89
CA ASN A 49 3.21 4.83 -14.75
C ASN A 49 4.28 5.86 -15.20
N PHE A 50 5.42 5.40 -15.69
CA PHE A 50 6.51 6.25 -16.18
C PHE A 50 6.04 7.29 -17.23
N PHE A 51 5.04 6.93 -18.04
CA PHE A 51 4.42 7.81 -19.04
C PHE A 51 3.35 8.77 -18.48
N GLY A 52 3.26 8.93 -17.15
CA GLY A 52 2.28 9.83 -16.53
C GLY A 52 0.82 9.37 -16.61
N LYS A 53 0.58 8.12 -17.03
CA LYS A 53 -0.77 7.55 -17.06
C LYS A 53 -1.13 6.97 -15.68
N PRO A 54 -2.25 7.39 -15.07
CA PRO A 54 -2.70 6.79 -13.82
C PRO A 54 -3.18 5.36 -14.08
N GLN A 55 -2.66 4.42 -13.30
CA GLN A 55 -3.05 3.03 -13.33
C GLN A 55 -3.60 2.63 -11.96
N VAL A 56 -4.88 2.26 -11.92
CA VAL A 56 -5.56 1.78 -10.72
C VAL A 56 -5.38 0.28 -10.58
N VAL A 57 -4.89 -0.15 -9.41
CA VAL A 57 -4.74 -1.55 -9.04
C VAL A 57 -5.68 -1.86 -7.90
N ARG A 58 -6.75 -2.60 -8.20
CA ARG A 58 -7.68 -3.13 -7.20
C ARG A 58 -7.14 -4.42 -6.62
N LEU A 59 -7.08 -4.49 -5.29
CA LEU A 59 -6.66 -5.67 -4.56
C LEU A 59 -7.38 -5.77 -3.23
N LYS A 60 -7.44 -6.95 -2.63
CA LYS A 60 -8.04 -7.13 -1.31
C LYS A 60 -7.00 -6.89 -0.23
N ILE A 61 -7.42 -6.41 0.95
CA ILE A 61 -6.51 -6.22 2.11
C ILE A 61 -5.79 -7.51 2.48
N LYS A 62 -6.41 -8.68 2.25
CA LYS A 62 -5.74 -9.95 2.50
C LYS A 62 -4.58 -10.25 1.53
N ASP A 63 -4.56 -9.71 0.32
CA ASP A 63 -3.56 -10.09 -0.68
C ASP A 63 -2.31 -9.20 -0.65
N ILE A 64 -2.32 -8.17 0.22
CA ILE A 64 -1.22 -7.23 0.42
C ILE A 64 -0.47 -7.51 1.73
N TYR A 65 0.84 -7.35 1.69
CA TYR A 65 1.71 -7.48 2.85
C TYR A 65 2.79 -6.39 2.83
N ALA A 66 3.25 -6.02 4.02
CA ALA A 66 4.35 -5.08 4.18
C ALA A 66 5.67 -5.78 3.81
N SER A 67 6.48 -5.17 2.96
CA SER A 67 7.81 -5.67 2.63
C SER A 67 8.67 -4.53 2.14
N ARG A 68 9.96 -4.60 2.45
CA ARG A 68 10.94 -3.59 2.06
C ARG A 68 11.72 -4.06 0.84
N HIS A 69 11.53 -3.40 -0.29
CA HIS A 69 12.35 -3.57 -1.50
C HIS A 69 12.89 -2.24 -2.00
N ARG A 70 13.81 -2.28 -2.98
CA ARG A 70 14.39 -1.09 -3.65
C ARG A 70 14.87 -0.04 -2.63
N PHE A 71 15.77 -0.43 -1.73
CA PHE A 71 16.31 0.43 -0.66
C PHE A 71 15.26 1.04 0.30
N GLY A 72 14.03 0.52 0.33
CA GLY A 72 12.94 1.07 1.15
C GLY A 72 11.97 1.96 0.40
N MET A 73 12.10 2.05 -0.92
CA MET A 73 11.13 2.73 -1.79
C MET A 73 9.92 1.86 -2.14
N VAL A 74 9.92 0.60 -1.74
CA VAL A 74 8.76 -0.27 -1.85
C VAL A 74 8.46 -0.74 -0.44
N ASN A 75 7.23 -0.45 0.00
CA ASN A 75 6.75 -0.72 1.36
C ASN A 75 5.69 -1.82 1.38
N TYR A 76 5.00 -2.03 0.26
CA TYR A 76 3.97 -3.04 0.15
C TYR A 76 4.12 -3.86 -1.12
N VAL A 77 3.76 -5.13 -1.01
CA VAL A 77 3.84 -6.10 -2.09
C VAL A 77 2.58 -6.96 -2.07
N ARG A 78 2.19 -7.45 -3.25
CA ARG A 78 1.16 -8.47 -3.42
C ARG A 78 1.69 -9.65 -4.22
N ASP A 79 1.01 -10.79 -4.16
CA ASP A 79 1.27 -11.86 -5.13
C ASP A 79 0.55 -11.53 -6.46
N THR A 80 1.24 -11.76 -7.58
CA THR A 80 0.72 -11.57 -8.93
C THR A 80 0.89 -12.80 -9.81
N THR A 81 1.34 -13.94 -9.26
CA THR A 81 1.57 -15.18 -10.02
C THR A 81 0.33 -15.63 -10.78
N GLU A 82 -0.80 -15.79 -10.09
CA GLU A 82 -2.08 -16.19 -10.68
C GLU A 82 -2.61 -15.16 -11.68
N ILE A 83 -2.50 -13.87 -11.35
CA ILE A 83 -2.95 -12.77 -12.21
C ILE A 83 -2.17 -12.74 -13.51
N ASN A 84 -0.86 -12.97 -13.45
CA ASN A 84 -0.02 -12.98 -14.65
C ASN A 84 -0.25 -14.22 -15.52
N LYS A 85 -0.62 -15.37 -14.94
CA LYS A 85 -0.98 -16.58 -15.71
C LYS A 85 -2.20 -16.34 -16.60
N ASN A 86 -3.19 -15.62 -16.08
CA ASN A 86 -4.44 -15.33 -16.80
C ASN A 86 -4.37 -14.08 -17.70
N ARG A 87 -3.22 -13.40 -17.75
CA ARG A 87 -3.07 -12.12 -18.45
C ARG A 87 -2.46 -12.33 -19.82
N ALA A 88 -3.04 -11.67 -20.83
CA ALA A 88 -2.48 -11.66 -22.17
C ALA A 88 -1.06 -11.09 -22.17
N TRP A 89 -0.15 -11.74 -22.91
CA TRP A 89 1.27 -11.42 -22.92
C TRP A 89 1.57 -9.96 -23.32
N TRP A 90 0.75 -9.37 -24.21
CA TRP A 90 0.90 -7.98 -24.66
C TRP A 90 0.51 -6.92 -23.62
N LYS A 91 -0.21 -7.28 -22.54
CA LYS A 91 -0.58 -6.32 -21.47
C LYS A 91 0.53 -6.10 -20.44
N GLY A 92 1.67 -6.75 -20.61
CA GLY A 92 2.78 -6.73 -19.66
C GLY A 92 2.44 -7.37 -18.31
N LYS A 93 3.43 -7.40 -17.40
CA LYS A 93 3.28 -7.95 -16.05
C LYS A 93 2.43 -7.03 -15.18
N ALA A 94 1.62 -7.63 -14.31
CA ALA A 94 0.84 -6.87 -13.33
C ALA A 94 1.76 -6.22 -12.28
N ILE A 95 1.40 -5.00 -11.84
CA ILE A 95 2.13 -4.30 -10.77
C ILE A 95 2.07 -5.14 -9.50
N ARG A 96 3.25 -5.41 -8.93
CA ARG A 96 3.46 -6.26 -7.75
C ARG A 96 3.89 -5.46 -6.52
N GLN A 97 4.60 -4.36 -6.73
CA GLN A 97 5.31 -3.60 -5.70
C GLN A 97 4.73 -2.19 -5.64
N PHE A 98 4.50 -1.69 -4.44
CA PHE A 98 3.90 -0.38 -4.19
C PHE A 98 4.77 0.42 -3.22
N GLY A 99 5.17 1.61 -3.65
CA GLY A 99 5.84 2.60 -2.83
C GLY A 99 4.86 3.66 -2.36
N VAL A 100 4.50 3.62 -1.08
CA VAL A 100 3.64 4.64 -0.44
C VAL A 100 4.56 5.57 0.35
N HIS A 101 4.76 6.79 -0.17
CA HIS A 101 5.62 7.83 0.39
C HIS A 101 4.88 9.18 0.48
N GLY A 102 3.60 9.14 0.83
CA GLY A 102 2.86 10.32 1.21
C GLY A 102 3.02 10.58 2.69
N SER A 103 2.90 11.84 3.10
CA SER A 103 2.64 12.13 4.49
C SER A 103 1.31 11.47 4.88
N GLU A 104 1.19 10.96 6.11
CA GLU A 104 -0.08 10.44 6.66
C GLU A 104 -1.10 11.58 6.90
N THR A 105 -0.97 12.68 6.17
CA THR A 105 -1.57 14.00 6.39
C THR A 105 -2.56 14.35 5.27
N GLY A 106 -3.27 13.36 4.74
CA GLY A 106 -4.56 13.63 4.09
C GLY A 106 -5.58 14.01 5.16
N GLY A 107 -6.43 15.02 4.92
CA GLY A 107 -7.33 15.61 5.93
C GLY A 107 -8.02 14.59 6.83
N PHE A 108 -8.25 14.93 8.10
CA PHE A 108 -8.58 14.07 9.27
C PHE A 108 -9.04 12.62 8.99
N LEU A 109 -10.05 12.41 8.13
CA LEU A 109 -10.56 11.09 7.74
C LEU A 109 -9.53 10.21 7.02
N THR A 110 -8.70 10.80 6.17
CA THR A 110 -7.84 10.07 5.22
C THR A 110 -6.58 9.54 5.90
N GLY A 111 -5.93 10.38 6.71
CA GLY A 111 -4.72 10.01 7.44
C GLY A 111 -4.97 8.96 8.53
N GLU A 112 -6.01 9.16 9.34
CA GLU A 112 -6.36 8.25 10.43
C GLU A 112 -6.77 6.87 9.91
N VAL A 113 -7.61 6.82 8.88
CA VAL A 113 -8.04 5.57 8.25
C VAL A 113 -6.85 4.79 7.69
N TRP A 114 -5.97 5.46 6.94
CA TRP A 114 -4.80 4.78 6.38
C TRP A 114 -3.89 4.22 7.48
N LYS A 115 -3.67 4.96 8.57
CA LYS A 115 -2.88 4.50 9.71
C LYS A 115 -3.45 3.21 10.31
N LEU A 116 -4.76 3.11 10.46
CA LEU A 116 -5.42 1.91 10.98
C LEU A 116 -5.31 0.72 10.02
N ILE A 117 -5.47 0.96 8.72
CA ILE A 117 -5.30 -0.08 7.69
C ILE A 117 -3.84 -0.57 7.65
N LYS A 118 -2.87 0.35 7.71
CA LYS A 118 -1.43 0.04 7.77
C LYS A 118 -1.10 -0.88 8.94
N ILE A 119 -1.60 -0.57 10.15
CA ILE A 119 -1.41 -1.42 11.33
C ILE A 119 -1.98 -2.83 11.10
N ASN A 120 -3.14 -2.95 10.46
CA ASN A 120 -3.73 -4.26 10.14
C ASN A 120 -2.89 -5.06 9.13
N ILE A 121 -2.35 -4.41 8.09
CA ILE A 121 -1.48 -5.04 7.08
C ILE A 121 -0.15 -5.47 7.71
N GLU A 122 0.47 -4.60 8.51
CA GLU A 122 1.71 -4.91 9.22
C GLU A 122 1.48 -6.06 10.19
N LYS A 123 0.41 -6.04 11.00
CA LYS A 123 0.03 -7.11 11.94
C LYS A 123 -0.15 -8.46 11.24
N LYS A 124 -0.65 -8.48 10.01
CA LYS A 124 -0.81 -9.68 9.21
C LYS A 124 0.51 -10.21 8.61
N THR A 125 1.43 -9.32 8.28
CA THR A 125 2.65 -9.65 7.54
C THR A 125 3.49 -10.67 8.33
N PRO A 126 3.91 -11.81 7.72
CA PRO A 126 4.61 -12.86 8.44
C PRO A 126 6.03 -12.42 8.85
N ASN A 127 6.52 -12.94 9.99
CA ASN A 127 7.73 -12.46 10.65
C ASN A 127 9.00 -12.49 9.78
N ASN A 128 9.10 -13.45 8.85
CA ASN A 128 10.20 -13.55 7.90
C ASN A 128 10.29 -12.35 6.93
N LEU A 129 9.16 -11.71 6.60
CA LEU A 129 9.10 -10.51 5.75
C LEU A 129 9.23 -9.21 6.56
N ARG A 130 8.98 -9.27 7.88
CA ARG A 130 9.10 -8.13 8.81
C ARG A 130 10.52 -7.76 9.20
N LEU A 131 11.47 -8.71 9.14
CA LEU A 131 12.87 -8.49 9.57
C LEU A 131 13.58 -7.38 8.79
N ASN A 132 13.09 -7.00 7.61
CA ASN A 132 13.61 -5.86 6.85
C ASN A 132 13.04 -4.49 7.27
N PHE A 133 12.07 -4.45 8.19
CA PHE A 133 11.41 -3.23 8.68
C PHE A 133 12.06 -2.69 9.97
N SER A 134 12.67 -3.55 10.79
CA SER A 134 13.12 -3.22 12.16
C SER A 134 14.58 -2.77 12.30
N ARG A 135 15.32 -2.54 11.22
CA ARG A 135 16.75 -2.13 11.31
C ARG A 135 17.02 -0.63 11.40
N ASN A 136 16.06 0.27 11.14
CA ASN A 136 16.28 1.73 11.20
C ASN A 136 15.28 2.46 12.11
N LYS A 137 15.18 2.05 13.38
CA LYS A 137 14.65 2.89 14.47
C LYS A 137 15.76 3.36 15.42
N PHE A 138 16.97 3.59 14.91
CA PHE A 138 18.06 4.22 15.65
C PHE A 138 18.66 5.34 14.80
N SER A 139 18.19 6.57 15.05
CA SER A 139 18.91 7.85 14.95
C SER A 139 17.94 9.03 14.83
N VAL A 140 17.10 9.22 15.85
CA VAL A 140 16.64 10.57 16.23
C VAL A 140 16.62 10.62 17.76
N THR A 141 17.82 10.69 18.33
CA THR A 141 18.06 11.16 19.69
C THR A 141 19.05 12.31 19.55
N GLU A 142 18.73 13.41 20.23
CA GLU A 142 19.59 14.57 20.51
C GLU A 142 20.01 15.45 19.32
N ARG A 143 19.30 16.59 19.20
CA ARG A 143 19.98 17.88 19.23
C ARG A 143 19.14 18.83 20.09
N ASN A 144 19.76 19.23 21.21
CA ASN A 144 19.43 20.42 22.01
C ASN A 144 19.35 21.67 21.14
#